data_AF-A0A0C9QJ35-F1
#
_entry.id   AF-A0A0C9QJ35-F1
#
_cell.length_a   1.000
_cell.length_b   1.000
_cell.length_c   1.000
_cell.angle_alpha   90.00
_cell.angle_beta   90.00
_cell.angle_gamma   90.00
#
_symmetry.space_group_name_H-M   'P 1'
#
loop_
_entity.id
_entity.type
_entity.pdbx_description
1 polymer ?
#
loop_
_entity_poly.entity_id
_entity_poly.type
_entity_poly.pdbx_seq_one_letter_code
_entity_poly.pdbx_strand_id
1 'polypeptide(L)'
;MAFYSMVTHESERTQEDLFHRAYMAAWLLRVLKKSCYLPEEVKTQDLAGCPLSEDEEFFGGLLFHHLQLLQFNTHEISELVRPRNDHTLQKAKSNFIAGGLFCTPALLNHSCNPGIVRYFEGTTMVVRAIRTIRAGMEICDNYGPIFTMEPKGERQRKLRLKYWFECGCEACVGNWPLLEDINPKILRFRCESGPSCGNVLSVNVDINEFMLNCSKCGKSTNIMKGLKALQDTDALFKLASRQLEDGEHNKALKTYLDILKLFDETLALPIRDYHLCQQGVRLCMLPLGNTAWQSLINL
;
A
#
# COMPACT_ATOMS: atom_id res chain seq x y z
N MET A 1 -14.13 18.33 11.39
CA MET A 1 -14.37 18.79 10.00
C MET A 1 -13.84 17.82 8.95
N ALA A 2 -12.62 17.28 9.04
CA ALA A 2 -12.07 16.41 7.97
C ALA A 2 -12.91 15.16 7.63
N PHE A 3 -13.53 14.53 8.63
CA PHE A 3 -14.29 13.28 8.46
C PHE A 3 -15.48 13.42 7.47
N TYR A 4 -16.23 14.52 7.54
CA TYR A 4 -17.44 14.73 6.73
C TYR A 4 -17.15 15.26 5.32
N SER A 5 -15.88 15.54 5.01
CA SER A 5 -15.44 16.02 3.69
C SER A 5 -14.76 14.92 2.87
N MET A 6 -14.75 13.68 3.38
CA MET A 6 -14.17 12.55 2.66
C MET A 6 -15.08 12.07 1.52
N VAL A 7 -14.47 11.47 0.50
CA VAL A 7 -15.17 11.17 -0.74
C VAL A 7 -16.23 10.09 -0.54
N THR A 8 -17.45 10.37 -1.00
CA THR A 8 -18.58 9.42 -1.00
C THR A 8 -18.91 8.89 -2.39
N HIS A 9 -18.45 9.60 -3.43
CA HIS A 9 -18.90 9.47 -4.82
C HIS A 9 -20.42 9.43 -4.95
N GLU A 10 -21.15 10.18 -4.11
CA GLU A 10 -22.61 10.17 -4.06
C GLU A 10 -23.26 10.44 -5.41
N SER A 11 -22.74 11.39 -6.19
CA SER A 11 -23.25 11.73 -7.52
C SER A 11 -23.01 10.65 -8.60
N GLU A 12 -22.13 9.69 -8.34
CA GLU A 12 -21.78 8.61 -9.28
C GLU A 12 -22.44 7.27 -8.90
N ARG A 13 -23.09 7.23 -7.72
CA ARG A 13 -23.78 6.03 -7.23
C ARG A 13 -25.05 5.74 -8.03
N THR A 14 -25.32 4.45 -8.25
CA THR A 14 -26.59 4.01 -8.83
C THR A 14 -27.73 4.16 -7.82
N GLN A 15 -28.96 4.29 -8.29
CA GLN A 15 -30.15 4.31 -7.43
C GLN A 15 -30.28 3.05 -6.57
N GLU A 16 -29.87 1.89 -7.11
CA GLU A 16 -29.86 0.62 -6.38
C GLU A 16 -28.85 0.63 -5.21
N ASP A 17 -27.64 1.13 -5.44
CA ASP A 17 -26.63 1.25 -4.38
C ASP A 17 -27.05 2.25 -3.29
N LEU A 18 -27.62 3.39 -3.68
CA LEU A 18 -28.18 4.37 -2.75
C LEU A 18 -29.34 3.77 -1.95
N PHE A 19 -30.25 3.04 -2.58
CA PHE A 19 -31.35 2.38 -1.90
C PHE A 19 -30.85 1.35 -0.87
N HIS A 20 -29.87 0.52 -1.26
CA HIS A 20 -29.28 -0.47 -0.34
C HIS A 20 -28.63 0.20 0.88
N ARG A 21 -27.90 1.31 0.68
CA ARG A 21 -27.31 2.08 1.79
C ARG A 21 -28.36 2.75 2.66
N ALA A 22 -29.42 3.31 2.07
CA ALA A 22 -30.52 3.92 2.82
C ALA A 22 -31.27 2.89 3.67
N TYR A 23 -31.51 1.70 3.12
CA TYR A 23 -32.08 0.57 3.84
C TYR A 23 -31.19 0.15 5.03
N MET A 24 -29.89 0.00 4.81
CA MET A 24 -28.93 -0.31 5.87
C MET A 24 -28.85 0.81 6.93
N ALA A 25 -28.88 2.07 6.53
CA ALA A 25 -28.90 3.21 7.44
C ALA A 25 -30.17 3.21 8.32
N ALA A 26 -31.34 2.97 7.73
CA ALA A 26 -32.59 2.86 8.47
C ALA A 26 -32.58 1.68 9.46
N TRP A 27 -32.01 0.54 9.07
CA TRP A 27 -31.84 -0.60 9.96
C TRP A 27 -30.89 -0.27 11.13
N LEU A 28 -29.73 0.34 10.86
CA LEU A 28 -28.78 0.76 11.89
C LEU A 28 -29.39 1.81 12.84
N LEU A 29 -30.17 2.75 12.33
CA LEU A 29 -30.89 3.73 13.14
C LEU A 29 -31.85 3.04 14.12
N ARG A 30 -32.60 2.03 13.67
CA ARG A 30 -33.47 1.23 14.55
C ARG A 30 -32.67 0.50 15.64
N VAL A 31 -31.49 -0.01 15.32
CA VAL A 31 -30.58 -0.59 16.32
C VAL A 31 -30.16 0.46 17.36
N LEU A 32 -29.79 1.66 16.92
CA LEU A 32 -29.45 2.76 17.84
C LEU A 32 -30.64 3.15 18.74
N LYS A 33 -31.86 3.21 18.20
CA LYS A 33 -33.09 3.47 18.98
C LYS A 33 -33.33 2.42 20.07
N LYS A 34 -33.05 1.15 19.78
CA LYS A 34 -33.19 0.06 20.78
C LYS A 34 -32.08 0.05 21.82
N SER A 35 -30.97 0.74 21.55
CA SER A 35 -29.85 0.89 22.49
C SER A 35 -30.01 2.12 23.40
N CYS A 36 -29.08 2.28 24.34
CA CYS A 36 -28.96 3.48 25.16
C CYS A 36 -28.21 4.64 24.47
N TYR A 37 -27.86 4.52 23.18
CA TYR A 37 -27.11 5.54 22.46
C TYR A 37 -27.93 6.81 22.21
N LEU A 38 -29.20 6.66 21.81
CA LEU A 38 -30.11 7.79 21.63
C LEU A 38 -30.89 8.05 22.93
N PRO A 39 -31.04 9.32 23.37
CA PRO A 39 -31.93 9.67 24.48
C PRO A 39 -33.37 9.26 24.22
N GLU A 40 -34.15 8.91 25.25
CA GLU A 40 -35.55 8.50 25.09
C GLU A 40 -36.43 9.62 24.49
N GLU A 41 -36.15 10.89 24.81
CA GLU A 41 -36.87 12.04 24.23
C GLU A 41 -36.73 12.16 22.71
N VAL A 42 -35.68 11.58 22.12
CA VAL A 42 -35.42 11.60 20.67
C VAL A 42 -36.17 10.48 19.95
N LYS A 43 -36.50 9.39 20.65
CA LYS A 43 -37.00 8.14 20.05
C LYS A 43 -38.48 8.25 19.72
N THR A 44 -38.79 8.23 18.42
CA THR A 44 -40.17 8.09 17.94
C THR A 44 -40.62 6.63 18.00
N GLN A 45 -41.93 6.39 17.93
CA GLN A 45 -42.49 5.04 17.86
C GLN A 45 -42.03 4.33 16.59
N ASP A 46 -41.63 3.06 16.71
CA ASP A 46 -41.20 2.26 15.57
C ASP A 46 -42.40 1.60 14.87
N LEU A 47 -43.26 2.42 14.26
CA LEU A 47 -44.46 2.00 13.55
C LEU A 47 -44.47 2.55 12.12
N ALA A 48 -45.04 1.78 11.19
CA ALA A 48 -45.23 2.23 9.82
C ALA A 48 -46.08 3.51 9.79
N GLY A 49 -45.60 4.54 9.10
CA GLY A 49 -46.29 5.83 8.98
C GLY A 49 -46.04 6.83 10.13
N CYS A 50 -45.29 6.45 11.17
CA CYS A 50 -44.81 7.42 12.17
C CYS A 50 -43.58 8.16 11.58
N PRO A 51 -43.61 9.50 11.46
CA PRO A 51 -42.45 10.24 10.97
C PRO A 51 -41.31 10.18 12.00
N LEU A 52 -40.08 10.26 11.49
CA LEU A 52 -38.89 10.41 12.33
C LEU A 52 -38.86 11.80 12.95
N SER A 53 -38.24 11.94 14.12
CA SER A 53 -37.89 13.26 14.66
C SER A 53 -36.75 13.90 13.85
N GLU A 54 -36.58 15.22 13.94
CA GLU A 54 -35.47 15.91 13.27
C GLU A 54 -34.10 15.31 13.64
N ASP A 55 -33.91 14.93 14.90
CA ASP A 55 -32.70 14.28 15.39
C ASP A 55 -32.52 12.88 14.78
N GLU A 56 -33.58 12.07 14.70
CA GLU A 56 -33.52 10.76 14.07
C GLU A 56 -33.22 10.84 12.58
N GLU A 57 -33.80 11.81 11.87
CA GLU A 57 -33.47 12.09 10.47
C GLU A 57 -32.01 12.49 10.31
N PHE A 58 -31.50 13.34 11.21
CA PHE A 58 -30.10 13.73 11.23
C PHE A 58 -29.17 12.53 11.45
N PHE A 59 -29.41 11.68 12.45
CA PHE A 59 -28.62 10.47 12.67
C PHE A 59 -28.73 9.47 11.52
N GLY A 60 -29.92 9.31 10.93
CA GLY A 60 -30.14 8.49 9.75
C GLY A 60 -29.33 9.00 8.55
N GLY A 61 -29.33 10.31 8.33
CA GLY A 61 -28.51 10.98 7.30
C GLY A 61 -27.01 10.78 7.54
N LEU A 62 -26.54 10.87 8.78
CA LEU A 62 -25.15 10.58 9.13
C LEU A 62 -24.76 9.13 8.85
N LEU A 63 -25.61 8.17 9.25
CA LEU A 63 -25.39 6.74 8.97
C LEU A 63 -25.33 6.49 7.47
N PHE A 64 -26.24 7.09 6.71
CA PHE A 64 -26.28 6.99 5.25
C PHE A 64 -25.01 7.55 4.62
N HIS A 65 -24.58 8.75 5.01
CA HIS A 65 -23.33 9.36 4.56
C HIS A 65 -22.11 8.50 4.92
N HIS A 66 -22.06 7.95 6.15
CA HIS A 66 -20.99 7.06 6.59
C HIS A 66 -20.94 5.77 5.76
N LEU A 67 -22.07 5.15 5.48
CA LEU A 67 -22.09 3.97 4.63
C LEU A 67 -21.50 4.26 3.25
N GLN A 68 -21.74 5.44 2.68
CA GLN A 68 -21.15 5.83 1.40
C GLN A 68 -19.64 6.08 1.48
N LEU A 69 -19.15 6.74 2.53
CA LEU A 69 -17.71 7.09 2.63
C LEU A 69 -16.82 5.89 2.94
N LEU A 70 -17.32 4.89 3.69
CA LEU A 70 -16.50 3.79 4.20
C LEU A 70 -15.84 2.96 3.09
N GLN A 71 -16.47 2.84 1.92
CA GLN A 71 -15.94 2.08 0.79
C GLN A 71 -14.58 2.61 0.29
N PHE A 72 -14.39 3.93 0.31
CA PHE A 72 -13.26 4.59 -0.36
C PHE A 72 -12.16 5.04 0.60
N ASN A 73 -12.51 5.28 1.86
CA ASN A 73 -11.64 5.97 2.80
C ASN A 73 -11.12 5.08 3.93
N THR A 74 -11.53 3.81 3.98
CA THR A 74 -11.14 2.89 5.06
C THR A 74 -9.84 2.16 4.78
N HIS A 75 -9.12 1.90 5.85
CA HIS A 75 -7.86 1.17 5.84
C HIS A 75 -8.03 -0.15 6.59
N GLU A 76 -7.47 -1.19 5.98
CA GLU A 76 -7.26 -2.45 6.67
C GLU A 76 -6.33 -2.25 7.87
N ILE A 77 -6.80 -2.65 9.06
CA ILE A 77 -6.00 -2.78 10.26
C ILE A 77 -5.61 -4.25 10.38
N SER A 78 -4.30 -4.49 10.47
CA SER A 78 -3.73 -5.81 10.60
C SER A 78 -2.70 -5.87 11.72
N GLU A 79 -2.53 -7.06 12.28
CA GLU A 79 -1.49 -7.39 13.23
C GLU A 79 -0.58 -8.48 12.67
N LEU A 80 0.66 -8.53 13.14
CA LEU A 80 1.58 -9.61 12.79
C LEU A 80 1.39 -10.79 13.75
N VAL A 81 0.88 -11.91 13.24
CA VAL A 81 0.75 -13.15 14.01
C VAL A 81 2.01 -13.98 13.83
N ARG A 82 2.66 -14.32 14.94
CA ARG A 82 3.90 -15.12 14.97
C ARG A 82 3.66 -16.46 15.66
N PRO A 83 4.28 -17.56 15.19
CA PRO A 83 4.29 -18.81 15.96
C PRO A 83 5.05 -18.61 17.28
N ARG A 84 4.56 -19.23 18.36
CA ARG A 84 5.32 -19.25 19.62
C ARG A 84 6.64 -20.00 19.42
N ASN A 85 7.69 -19.49 20.06
CA ASN A 85 9.06 -20.04 20.04
C ASN A 85 9.78 -19.97 18.67
N ASP A 86 9.21 -19.29 17.67
CA ASP A 86 9.91 -19.01 16.43
C ASP A 86 10.59 -17.64 16.51
N HIS A 87 11.92 -17.66 16.56
CA HIS A 87 12.72 -16.43 16.57
C HIS A 87 12.74 -15.76 15.20
N THR A 88 12.40 -16.51 14.14
CA THR A 88 12.38 -16.02 12.76
C THR A 88 11.02 -15.42 12.40
N LEU A 89 10.99 -14.64 11.32
CA LEU A 89 9.76 -14.10 10.74
C LEU A 89 9.23 -14.92 9.56
N GLN A 90 9.89 -16.03 9.20
CA GLN A 90 9.55 -16.81 7.99
C GLN A 90 8.10 -17.33 8.01
N LYS A 91 7.58 -17.64 9.21
CA LYS A 91 6.21 -18.12 9.42
C LYS A 91 5.24 -17.05 9.91
N ALA A 92 5.71 -15.81 10.07
CA ALA A 92 4.86 -14.72 10.51
C ALA A 92 3.85 -14.36 9.41
N LYS A 93 2.61 -14.07 9.81
CA LYS A 93 1.52 -13.71 8.89
C LYS A 93 0.89 -12.41 9.32
N SER A 94 0.58 -11.56 8.35
CA SER A 94 -0.28 -10.39 8.60
C SER A 94 -1.72 -10.88 8.64
N ASN A 95 -2.39 -10.68 9.77
CA ASN A 95 -3.78 -11.05 9.97
C ASN A 95 -4.66 -9.81 9.99
N PHE A 96 -5.76 -9.84 9.24
CA PHE A 96 -6.77 -8.80 9.30
C PHE A 96 -7.51 -8.86 10.63
N ILE A 97 -7.62 -7.72 11.32
CA ILE A 97 -8.34 -7.63 12.59
C ILE A 97 -9.54 -6.68 12.55
N ALA A 98 -9.47 -5.60 11.76
CA ALA A 98 -10.53 -4.61 11.69
C ALA A 98 -10.38 -3.68 10.46
N GLY A 99 -11.45 -2.97 10.11
CA GLY A 99 -11.38 -1.78 9.27
C GLY A 99 -11.33 -0.53 10.14
N GLY A 100 -10.52 0.45 9.76
CA GLY A 100 -10.46 1.73 10.45
C GLY A 100 -10.48 2.90 9.49
N LEU A 101 -10.80 4.07 10.01
CA LEU A 101 -10.85 5.30 9.23
C LEU A 101 -9.78 6.26 9.73
N PHE A 102 -8.83 6.58 8.88
CA PHE A 102 -7.71 7.44 9.21
C PHE A 102 -7.69 8.59 8.22
N CYS A 103 -8.21 9.75 8.64
CA CYS A 103 -8.46 10.87 7.74
C CYS A 103 -7.21 11.33 6.97
N THR A 104 -6.04 11.38 7.61
CA THR A 104 -4.80 11.79 6.93
C THR A 104 -4.31 10.73 5.95
N PRO A 105 -4.16 9.44 6.32
CA PRO A 105 -3.87 8.36 5.36
C PRO A 105 -4.89 8.18 4.25
N ALA A 106 -6.16 8.55 4.44
CA ALA A 106 -7.19 8.48 3.40
C ALA A 106 -6.92 9.43 2.22
N LEU A 107 -6.09 10.46 2.42
CA LEU A 107 -5.67 11.37 1.35
C LEU A 107 -4.61 10.77 0.43
N LEU A 108 -3.97 9.66 0.82
CA LEU A 108 -2.93 9.04 0.02
C LEU A 108 -3.56 8.26 -1.14
N ASN A 109 -3.23 8.67 -2.37
CA ASN A 109 -3.66 7.96 -3.56
C ASN A 109 -3.00 6.59 -3.69
N HIS A 110 -3.51 5.78 -4.63
CA HIS A 110 -3.02 4.43 -4.86
C HIS A 110 -1.80 4.37 -5.79
N SER A 111 -0.84 3.52 -5.44
CA SER A 111 0.14 2.97 -6.38
C SER A 111 0.25 1.45 -6.23
N CYS A 112 0.37 0.76 -7.37
CA CYS A 112 0.68 -0.67 -7.36
C CYS A 112 2.16 -0.97 -7.09
N ASN A 113 3.00 0.06 -7.05
CA ASN A 113 4.38 0.06 -6.55
C ASN A 113 4.51 1.16 -5.47
N PRO A 114 3.94 0.95 -4.27
CA PRO A 114 3.93 1.97 -3.22
C PRO A 114 5.35 2.26 -2.73
N GLY A 115 5.59 3.51 -2.36
CA GLY A 115 6.87 3.94 -1.78
C GLY A 115 6.94 3.83 -0.26
N ILE A 116 5.90 3.29 0.37
CA ILE A 116 5.72 3.25 1.81
C ILE A 116 5.36 1.84 2.30
N VAL A 117 5.56 1.63 3.59
CA VAL A 117 4.96 0.53 4.34
C VAL A 117 4.07 1.12 5.44
N ARG A 118 3.01 0.39 5.75
CA ARG A 118 2.05 0.71 6.80
C ARG A 118 2.01 -0.42 7.82
N TYR A 119 1.96 -0.05 9.09
CA TYR A 119 1.71 -0.95 10.22
C TYR A 119 1.00 -0.17 11.34
N PHE A 120 0.57 -0.85 12.40
CA PHE A 120 -0.20 -0.24 13.49
C PHE A 120 0.50 -0.39 14.82
N GLU A 121 0.50 0.66 15.64
CA GLU A 121 0.93 0.65 17.05
C GLU A 121 -0.29 1.00 17.92
N GLY A 122 -0.89 -0.01 18.55
CA GLY A 122 -2.23 0.08 19.13
C GLY A 122 -3.26 0.44 18.05
N THR A 123 -3.90 1.59 18.19
CA THR A 123 -4.83 2.15 17.21
C THR A 123 -4.19 3.20 16.30
N THR A 124 -2.89 3.48 16.46
CA THR A 124 -2.19 4.48 15.65
C THR A 124 -1.62 3.85 14.39
N MET A 125 -1.98 4.38 13.22
CA MET A 125 -1.37 3.98 11.96
C MET A 125 -0.01 4.65 11.78
N VAL A 126 1.02 3.84 11.57
CA VAL A 126 2.37 4.31 11.23
C VAL A 126 2.63 4.07 9.76
N VAL A 127 3.02 5.14 9.06
CA VAL A 127 3.40 5.13 7.64
C VAL A 127 4.88 5.50 7.52
N ARG A 128 5.69 4.63 6.91
CA ARG A 128 7.13 4.85 6.71
C ARG A 128 7.50 4.72 5.25
N ALA A 129 8.34 5.63 4.77
CA ALA A 129 8.96 5.49 3.45
C ALA A 129 9.90 4.28 3.43
N ILE A 130 9.84 3.50 2.35
CA ILE A 130 10.72 2.34 2.09
C ILE A 130 11.52 2.50 0.80
N ARG A 131 11.47 3.68 0.19
CA ARG A 131 12.31 4.11 -0.92
C ARG A 131 12.53 5.61 -0.85
N THR A 132 13.43 6.11 -1.69
CA THR A 132 13.64 7.55 -1.85
C THR A 132 12.38 8.20 -2.44
N ILE A 133 11.78 9.13 -1.69
CA ILE A 133 10.69 9.98 -2.17
C ILE A 133 11.21 11.42 -2.16
N ARG A 134 11.36 12.02 -3.34
CA ARG A 134 11.91 13.38 -3.47
C ARG A 134 10.82 14.41 -3.20
N ALA A 135 11.22 15.62 -2.78
CA ALA A 135 10.30 16.74 -2.63
C ALA A 135 9.52 16.97 -3.94
N GLY A 136 8.20 17.17 -3.82
CA GLY A 136 7.29 17.31 -4.95
C GLY A 136 6.79 16.00 -5.55
N MET A 137 7.31 14.83 -5.13
CA MET A 137 6.72 13.54 -5.49
C MET A 137 5.54 13.21 -4.59
N GLU A 138 4.52 12.61 -5.18
CA GLU A 138 3.37 12.11 -4.44
C GLU A 138 3.74 10.89 -3.57
N ILE A 139 3.15 10.82 -2.38
CA ILE A 139 3.21 9.65 -1.51
C ILE A 139 1.95 8.83 -1.78
N CYS A 140 2.12 7.59 -2.24
CA CYS A 140 1.00 6.70 -2.55
C CYS A 140 1.00 5.48 -1.63
N ASP A 141 -0.19 5.08 -1.17
CA ASP A 141 -0.43 3.82 -0.45
C ASP A 141 -0.84 2.70 -1.43
N ASN A 142 -0.90 1.48 -0.94
CA ASN A 142 -1.44 0.34 -1.66
C ASN A 142 -2.86 0.02 -1.17
N TYR A 143 -3.80 -0.08 -2.12
CA TYR A 143 -5.22 -0.32 -1.85
C TYR A 143 -5.58 -1.82 -1.95
N GLY A 144 -4.56 -2.69 -1.96
CA GLY A 144 -4.66 -4.15 -2.09
C GLY A 144 -3.83 -4.69 -3.25
N PRO A 145 -4.13 -4.34 -4.52
CA PRO A 145 -3.45 -4.94 -5.66
C PRO A 145 -2.02 -4.40 -5.84
N ILE A 146 -1.03 -5.30 -5.97
CA ILE A 146 0.40 -4.98 -6.13
C ILE A 146 0.99 -5.67 -7.37
N PHE A 147 1.84 -4.97 -8.13
CA PHE A 147 2.31 -5.50 -9.42
C PHE A 147 3.21 -6.74 -9.30
N THR A 148 3.86 -6.92 -8.16
CA THR A 148 4.74 -8.06 -7.90
C THR A 148 3.98 -9.39 -7.82
N MET A 149 2.67 -9.36 -7.60
CA MET A 149 1.82 -10.54 -7.42
C MET A 149 0.69 -10.65 -8.44
N GLU A 150 0.25 -9.53 -9.03
CA GLU A 150 -0.94 -9.50 -9.87
C GLU A 150 -0.72 -8.75 -11.20
N PRO A 151 -1.15 -9.32 -12.35
CA PRO A 151 -1.03 -8.68 -13.64
C PRO A 151 -1.84 -7.37 -13.72
N LYS A 152 -1.40 -6.45 -14.59
CA LYS A 152 -2.02 -5.12 -14.76
C LYS A 152 -3.55 -5.17 -14.92
N GLY A 153 -4.04 -6.05 -15.79
CA GLY A 153 -5.48 -6.14 -16.08
C GLY A 153 -6.31 -6.46 -14.84
N GLU A 154 -5.84 -7.40 -14.02
CA GLU A 154 -6.53 -7.79 -12.79
C GLU A 154 -6.44 -6.71 -11.71
N ARG A 155 -5.27 -6.07 -11.56
CA ARG A 155 -5.09 -4.93 -10.65
C ARG A 155 -6.06 -3.79 -10.99
N GLN A 156 -6.10 -3.36 -12.24
CA GLN A 156 -6.99 -2.29 -12.68
C GLN A 156 -8.46 -2.70 -12.56
N ARG A 157 -8.81 -3.97 -12.83
CA ARG A 157 -10.18 -4.48 -12.64
C ARG A 157 -10.62 -4.37 -11.18
N LYS A 158 -9.81 -4.86 -10.23
CA LYS A 158 -10.10 -4.78 -8.79
C LYS A 158 -10.27 -3.34 -8.30
N LEU A 159 -9.39 -2.45 -8.75
CA LEU A 159 -9.45 -1.02 -8.39
C LEU A 159 -10.67 -0.33 -8.98
N ARG A 160 -11.00 -0.59 -10.25
CA ARG A 160 -12.21 -0.05 -10.88
C ARG A 160 -13.47 -0.52 -10.17
N LEU A 161 -13.55 -1.78 -9.74
CA LEU A 161 -14.74 -2.29 -9.06
C LEU A 161 -14.91 -1.71 -7.65
N LYS A 162 -13.81 -1.59 -6.88
CA LYS A 162 -13.88 -1.17 -5.47
C LYS A 162 -13.82 0.35 -5.28
N TYR A 163 -12.99 1.03 -6.07
CA TYR A 163 -12.65 2.45 -5.88
C TYR A 163 -12.98 3.33 -7.10
N TRP A 164 -13.55 2.76 -8.16
CA TRP A 164 -14.08 3.49 -9.33
C TRP A 164 -13.07 4.33 -10.10
N PHE A 165 -11.80 3.96 -10.06
CA PHE A 165 -10.76 4.58 -10.87
C PHE A 165 -9.91 3.54 -11.60
N GLU A 166 -9.26 3.99 -12.67
CA GLU A 166 -8.24 3.22 -13.37
C GLU A 166 -6.85 3.68 -12.95
N CYS A 167 -6.03 2.75 -12.42
CA CYS A 167 -4.69 3.08 -11.94
C CYS A 167 -3.72 3.43 -13.07
N GLY A 168 -3.16 4.64 -13.00
CA GLY A 168 -2.12 5.17 -13.89
C GLY A 168 -0.72 5.23 -13.28
N CYS A 169 -0.42 4.45 -12.23
CA CYS A 169 0.92 4.43 -11.63
C CYS A 169 1.99 3.90 -12.61
N GLU A 170 3.27 4.14 -12.30
CA GLU A 170 4.43 3.71 -13.12
C GLU A 170 4.38 2.23 -13.53
N ALA A 171 3.93 1.34 -12.63
CA ALA A 171 3.80 -0.08 -12.89
C ALA A 171 2.64 -0.44 -13.84
N CYS A 172 1.57 0.36 -13.86
CA CYS A 172 0.47 0.19 -14.81
C CYS A 172 0.80 0.80 -16.17
N VAL A 173 1.40 1.98 -16.20
CA VAL A 173 1.81 2.66 -17.44
C VAL A 173 2.88 1.85 -18.16
N GLY A 174 3.90 1.39 -17.43
CA GLY A 174 4.98 0.58 -17.99
C GLY A 174 4.63 -0.89 -18.20
N ASN A 175 3.41 -1.32 -17.90
CA ASN A 175 2.96 -2.73 -17.92
C ASN A 175 4.00 -3.67 -17.31
N TRP A 176 4.43 -3.37 -16.07
CA TRP A 176 5.51 -4.12 -15.44
C TRP A 176 5.12 -5.59 -15.23
N PRO A 177 6.06 -6.53 -15.46
CA PRO A 177 5.82 -7.95 -15.27
C PRO A 177 5.72 -8.32 -13.79
N LEU A 178 5.25 -9.53 -13.49
CA LEU A 178 5.25 -10.07 -12.13
C LEU A 178 6.68 -10.20 -11.60
N LEU A 179 6.84 -10.28 -10.28
CA LEU A 179 8.17 -10.34 -9.67
C LEU A 179 9.01 -11.53 -10.17
N GLU A 180 8.36 -12.67 -10.39
CA GLU A 180 8.99 -13.89 -10.91
C GLU A 180 9.42 -13.78 -12.37
N ASP A 181 8.76 -12.91 -13.14
CA ASP A 181 9.00 -12.70 -14.57
C ASP A 181 10.01 -11.57 -14.84
N ILE A 182 10.44 -10.81 -13.82
CA ILE A 182 11.49 -9.79 -13.98
C ILE A 182 12.83 -10.50 -14.19
N ASN A 183 13.41 -10.35 -15.38
CA ASN A 183 14.73 -10.90 -15.69
C ASN A 183 15.83 -10.22 -14.85
N PRO A 184 16.49 -10.94 -13.92
CA PRO A 184 17.52 -10.36 -13.05
C PRO A 184 18.80 -9.99 -13.80
N LYS A 185 19.01 -10.50 -15.02
CA LYS A 185 20.17 -10.16 -15.85
C LYS A 185 20.02 -8.81 -16.56
N ILE A 186 18.87 -8.16 -16.48
CA ILE A 186 18.64 -6.87 -17.15
C ILE A 186 18.69 -5.75 -16.11
N LEU A 187 19.72 -4.92 -16.18
CA LEU A 187 19.81 -3.66 -15.45
C LEU A 187 19.24 -2.54 -16.29
N ARG A 188 18.67 -1.53 -15.64
CA ARG A 188 17.95 -0.43 -16.29
C ARG A 188 18.55 0.90 -15.85
N PHE A 189 19.55 1.41 -16.56
CA PHE A 189 20.23 2.65 -16.19
C PHE A 189 19.45 3.89 -16.64
N ARG A 190 19.44 4.96 -15.83
CA ARG A 190 18.92 6.27 -16.27
C ARG A 190 19.96 6.95 -17.14
N CYS A 191 19.51 7.59 -18.21
CA CYS A 191 20.38 8.43 -19.03
C CYS A 191 20.99 9.58 -18.19
N GLU A 192 22.29 9.83 -18.35
CA GLU A 192 23.02 10.91 -17.63
C GLU A 192 22.51 12.32 -17.92
N SER A 193 21.77 12.51 -19.02
CA SER A 193 21.07 13.77 -19.30
C SER A 193 19.94 14.06 -18.28
N GLY A 194 19.64 13.12 -17.39
CA GLY A 194 18.72 13.30 -16.28
C GLY A 194 17.27 13.45 -16.74
N PRO A 195 16.44 14.14 -15.93
CA PRO A 195 15.00 14.31 -16.21
C PRO A 195 14.70 14.97 -17.56
N SER A 196 15.62 15.78 -18.10
CA SER A 196 15.44 16.41 -19.43
C SER A 196 15.34 15.38 -20.56
N CYS A 197 16.04 14.25 -20.43
CA CYS A 197 15.91 13.13 -21.35
C CYS A 197 14.88 12.12 -20.84
N GLY A 198 15.00 11.68 -19.59
CA GLY A 198 14.10 10.70 -18.98
C GLY A 198 14.16 9.30 -19.60
N ASN A 199 15.12 9.03 -20.51
CA ASN A 199 15.26 7.71 -21.12
C ASN A 199 15.93 6.71 -20.18
N VAL A 200 15.58 5.43 -20.35
CA VAL A 200 16.12 4.30 -19.59
C VAL A 200 16.83 3.35 -20.55
N LEU A 201 18.06 2.99 -20.21
CA LEU A 201 18.95 2.11 -20.97
C LEU A 201 18.93 0.72 -20.34
N SER A 202 18.30 -0.24 -21.01
CA SER A 202 18.29 -1.64 -20.57
C SER A 202 19.55 -2.34 -21.06
N VAL A 203 20.29 -2.97 -20.14
CA VAL A 203 21.56 -3.63 -20.44
C VAL A 203 21.60 -4.99 -19.78
N ASN A 204 22.27 -5.95 -20.42
CA ASN A 204 22.57 -7.22 -19.78
C ASN A 204 23.73 -7.03 -18.79
N VAL A 205 23.71 -7.72 -17.65
CA VAL A 205 24.82 -7.77 -16.69
C VAL A 205 26.12 -8.27 -17.32
N ASP A 206 26.04 -9.09 -18.37
CA ASP A 206 27.19 -9.67 -19.08
C ASP A 206 27.80 -8.70 -20.13
N ILE A 207 27.49 -7.40 -20.08
CA ILE A 207 27.94 -6.40 -21.06
C ILE A 207 29.43 -6.04 -20.90
N ASN A 208 30.15 -5.99 -22.03
CA ASN A 208 31.57 -5.58 -22.07
C ASN A 208 31.77 -4.10 -22.45
N GLU A 209 30.70 -3.41 -22.88
CA GLU A 209 30.71 -1.99 -23.24
C GLU A 209 30.06 -1.15 -22.13
N PHE A 210 30.81 -0.16 -21.62
CA PHE A 210 30.36 0.67 -20.50
C PHE A 210 29.87 2.06 -20.93
N MET A 211 30.08 2.42 -22.20
CA MET A 211 29.67 3.70 -22.78
C MET A 211 28.51 3.45 -23.73
N LEU A 212 27.30 3.86 -23.33
CA LEU A 212 26.09 3.54 -24.07
C LEU A 212 25.48 4.79 -24.67
N ASN A 213 25.21 4.76 -25.97
CA ASN A 213 24.56 5.87 -26.65
C ASN A 213 23.06 5.85 -26.38
N CYS A 214 22.54 6.99 -25.90
CA CYS A 214 21.12 7.14 -25.63
C CYS A 214 20.33 7.29 -26.93
N SER A 215 19.42 6.36 -27.19
CA SER A 215 18.53 6.40 -28.38
C SER A 215 17.63 7.63 -28.46
N LYS A 216 17.40 8.32 -27.33
CA LYS A 216 16.52 9.51 -27.27
C LYS A 216 17.26 10.83 -27.45
N CYS A 217 18.40 11.03 -26.77
CA CYS A 217 19.13 12.32 -26.80
C CYS A 217 20.48 12.25 -27.51
N GLY A 218 20.91 11.08 -27.99
CA GLY A 218 22.19 10.87 -28.68
C GLY A 218 23.43 10.94 -27.80
N LYS A 219 23.34 11.39 -26.53
CA LYS A 219 24.47 11.47 -25.61
C LYS A 219 24.86 10.09 -25.07
N SER A 220 26.16 9.88 -24.85
CA SER A 220 26.67 8.67 -24.23
C SER A 220 26.48 8.72 -22.71
N THR A 221 26.14 7.58 -22.10
CA THR A 221 25.97 7.37 -20.66
C THR A 221 27.00 6.35 -20.18
N ASN A 222 27.74 6.69 -19.13
CA ASN A 222 28.76 5.81 -18.55
C ASN A 222 28.17 4.96 -17.42
N ILE A 223 27.89 3.69 -17.71
CA ILE A 223 27.29 2.78 -16.72
C ILE A 223 28.31 2.17 -15.75
N MET A 224 29.63 2.31 -15.99
CA MET A 224 30.67 1.74 -15.12
C MET A 224 30.56 2.24 -13.68
N LYS A 225 30.25 3.53 -13.50
CA LYS A 225 30.08 4.10 -12.15
C LYS A 225 28.95 3.41 -11.40
N GLY A 226 27.84 3.15 -12.07
CA GLY A 226 26.69 2.47 -11.49
C GLY A 226 26.96 0.99 -11.22
N LEU A 227 27.61 0.28 -12.15
CA LEU A 227 28.02 -1.12 -11.93
C LEU A 227 28.95 -1.25 -10.72
N LYS A 228 29.94 -0.36 -10.57
CA LYS A 228 30.82 -0.32 -9.40
C LYS A 228 30.05 -0.04 -8.10
N ALA A 229 29.07 0.86 -8.14
CA ALA A 229 28.23 1.15 -6.96
C ALA A 229 27.38 -0.05 -6.53
N LEU A 230 27.03 -0.93 -7.48
CA LEU A 230 26.19 -2.10 -7.25
C LEU A 230 26.99 -3.40 -7.04
N GLN A 231 28.32 -3.38 -7.16
CA GLN A 231 29.14 -4.60 -7.16
C GLN A 231 28.97 -5.45 -5.88
N ASP A 232 28.70 -4.79 -4.74
CA ASP A 232 28.63 -5.42 -3.43
C ASP A 232 27.18 -5.71 -2.99
N THR A 233 26.16 -5.35 -3.79
CA THR A 233 24.75 -5.48 -3.37
C THR A 233 24.34 -6.92 -3.13
N ASP A 234 24.88 -7.88 -3.87
CA ASP A 234 24.60 -9.30 -3.67
C ASP A 234 25.13 -9.82 -2.33
N ALA A 235 26.33 -9.37 -1.94
CA ALA A 235 26.92 -9.72 -0.65
C ALA A 235 26.15 -9.07 0.50
N LEU A 236 25.78 -7.80 0.34
CA LEU A 236 24.95 -7.07 1.30
C LEU A 236 23.56 -7.69 1.45
N PHE A 237 22.94 -8.13 0.35
CA PHE A 237 21.64 -8.78 0.38
C PHE A 237 21.69 -10.09 1.16
N LYS A 238 22.72 -10.92 0.92
CA LYS A 238 22.95 -12.16 1.68
C LYS A 238 23.19 -11.87 3.16
N LEU A 239 23.93 -10.82 3.48
CA LEU A 239 24.14 -10.38 4.87
C LEU A 239 22.83 -9.95 5.53
N ALA A 240 22.03 -9.11 4.86
CA ALA A 240 20.74 -8.65 5.37
C ALA A 240 19.75 -9.80 5.56
N SER A 241 19.75 -10.77 4.65
CA SER A 241 18.92 -11.98 4.75
C SER A 241 19.29 -12.81 5.97
N ARG A 242 20.59 -13.05 6.22
CA ARG A 242 21.05 -13.75 7.42
C ARG A 242 20.71 -12.99 8.71
N GLN A 243 20.95 -11.68 8.74
CA GLN A 243 20.58 -10.84 9.88
C GLN A 243 19.08 -10.93 10.18
N LEU A 244 18.23 -11.01 9.16
CA LEU A 244 16.79 -11.19 9.32
C LEU A 244 16.45 -12.57 9.89
N GLU A 245 17.10 -13.63 9.41
CA GLU A 245 16.95 -15.01 9.90
C GLU A 245 17.41 -15.16 11.36
N ASP A 246 18.49 -14.48 11.73
CA ASP A 246 19.07 -14.45 13.08
C ASP A 246 18.26 -13.57 14.06
N GLY A 247 17.20 -12.91 13.60
CA GLY A 247 16.35 -12.02 14.41
C GLY A 247 16.95 -10.62 14.65
N GLU A 248 18.05 -10.28 14.00
CA GLU A 248 18.72 -8.98 14.07
C GLU A 248 18.02 -7.91 13.20
N HIS A 249 16.70 -7.72 13.37
CA HIS A 249 15.84 -6.95 12.45
C HIS A 249 16.33 -5.52 12.19
N ASN A 250 16.86 -4.82 13.19
CA ASN A 250 17.36 -3.45 13.03
C ASN A 250 18.61 -3.38 12.12
N LYS A 251 19.50 -4.38 12.22
CA LYS A 251 20.68 -4.46 11.35
C LYS A 251 20.27 -4.85 9.94
N ALA A 252 19.39 -5.85 9.80
CA ALA A 252 18.84 -6.26 8.51
C ALA A 252 18.16 -5.08 7.79
N LEU A 253 17.30 -4.35 8.52
CA LEU A 253 16.59 -3.18 8.02
C LEU A 253 17.56 -2.13 7.46
N LYS A 254 18.60 -1.79 8.23
CA LYS A 254 19.61 -0.82 7.80
C LYS A 254 20.30 -1.29 6.52
N THR A 255 20.75 -2.53 6.47
CA THR A 255 21.43 -3.10 5.31
C THR A 255 20.54 -3.10 4.07
N TYR A 256 19.25 -3.49 4.19
CA TYR A 256 18.32 -3.43 3.06
C TYR A 256 18.07 -1.99 2.56
N LEU A 257 17.92 -1.03 3.48
CA LEU A 257 17.73 0.38 3.10
C LEU A 257 18.97 0.95 2.40
N ASP A 258 20.17 0.57 2.81
CA ASP A 258 21.42 0.97 2.15
C ASP A 258 21.48 0.43 0.70
N ILE A 259 21.07 -0.82 0.48
CA ILE A 259 20.97 -1.40 -0.87
C ILE A 259 19.92 -0.66 -1.72
N LEU A 260 18.73 -0.39 -1.16
CA LEU A 260 17.66 0.32 -1.87
C LEU A 260 18.08 1.72 -2.29
N LYS A 261 18.85 2.41 -1.46
CA LYS A 261 19.42 3.73 -1.79
C LYS A 261 20.35 3.65 -3.00
N LEU A 262 21.25 2.66 -3.03
CA LEU A 262 22.15 2.45 -4.18
C LEU A 262 21.37 2.20 -5.48
N PHE A 263 20.32 1.39 -5.40
CA PHE A 263 19.45 1.15 -6.55
C PHE A 263 18.68 2.41 -6.97
N ASP A 264 18.08 3.17 -6.05
CA ASP A 264 17.35 4.40 -6.36
C ASP A 264 18.24 5.43 -7.06
N GLU A 265 19.49 5.55 -6.62
CA GLU A 265 20.49 6.46 -7.20
C GLU A 265 20.97 6.00 -8.59
N THR A 266 20.93 4.70 -8.87
CA THR A 266 21.60 4.10 -10.05
C THR A 266 20.64 3.59 -11.13
N LEU A 267 19.61 2.81 -10.76
CA LEU A 267 18.76 2.05 -11.67
C LEU A 267 17.30 2.47 -11.64
N ALA A 268 16.66 2.50 -12.81
CA ALA A 268 15.23 2.71 -12.98
C ALA A 268 14.47 1.40 -12.78
N LEU A 269 13.27 1.50 -12.22
CA LEU A 269 12.40 0.35 -11.98
C LEU A 269 11.73 -0.16 -13.27
N PRO A 270 11.25 -1.42 -13.29
CA PRO A 270 11.32 -2.42 -12.22
C PRO A 270 12.66 -3.16 -12.20
N ILE A 271 13.15 -3.51 -11.00
CA ILE A 271 14.34 -4.35 -10.77
C ILE A 271 13.98 -5.40 -9.73
N ARG A 272 14.24 -6.68 -10.02
CA ARG A 272 13.82 -7.79 -9.16
C ARG A 272 14.38 -7.67 -7.74
N ASP A 273 15.68 -7.47 -7.63
CA ASP A 273 16.38 -7.46 -6.34
C ASP A 273 16.01 -6.23 -5.50
N TYR A 274 15.65 -5.12 -6.14
CA TYR A 274 15.07 -3.96 -5.47
C TYR A 274 13.78 -4.34 -4.72
N HIS A 275 12.86 -5.01 -5.40
CA HIS A 275 11.58 -5.38 -4.80
C HIS A 275 11.72 -6.49 -3.75
N LEU A 276 12.72 -7.37 -3.88
CA LEU A 276 13.09 -8.29 -2.80
C LEU A 276 13.63 -7.56 -1.58
N CYS A 277 14.46 -6.53 -1.76
CA CYS A 277 14.91 -5.69 -0.64
C CYS A 277 13.73 -4.99 0.03
N GLN A 278 12.76 -4.46 -0.74
CA GLN A 278 11.55 -3.86 -0.17
C GLN A 278 10.74 -4.87 0.66
N GLN A 279 10.63 -6.13 0.22
CA GLN A 279 10.01 -7.20 1.01
C GLN A 279 10.78 -7.44 2.31
N GLY A 280 12.12 -7.47 2.26
CA GLY A 280 12.99 -7.56 3.44
C GLY A 280 12.77 -6.41 4.42
N VAL A 281 12.75 -5.16 3.95
CA VAL A 281 12.43 -3.96 4.75
C VAL A 281 11.06 -4.10 5.42
N ARG A 282 10.03 -4.51 4.66
CA ARG A 282 8.69 -4.71 5.21
C ARG A 282 8.70 -5.76 6.33
N LEU A 283 9.36 -6.90 6.12
CA LEU A 283 9.48 -7.94 7.15
C LEU A 283 10.20 -7.42 8.40
N CYS A 284 11.22 -6.56 8.27
CA CYS A 284 11.88 -5.96 9.43
C CYS A 284 11.00 -4.95 10.18
N MET A 285 10.11 -4.23 9.47
CA MET A 285 9.28 -3.17 10.07
C MET A 285 7.96 -3.67 10.65
N LEU A 286 7.34 -4.72 10.10
CA LEU A 286 6.06 -5.25 10.61
C LEU A 286 6.08 -5.61 12.12
N PRO A 287 7.14 -6.23 12.67
CA PRO A 287 7.24 -6.53 14.10
C PRO A 287 7.36 -5.31 15.02
N LEU A 288 7.58 -4.10 14.47
CA LEU A 288 7.54 -2.85 15.25
C LEU A 288 6.11 -2.46 15.62
N GLY A 289 5.11 -3.04 14.94
CA GLY A 289 3.70 -2.83 15.22
C GLY A 289 3.07 -3.90 16.09
N ASN A 290 1.74 -3.90 16.09
CA ASN A 290 0.87 -4.85 16.76
C ASN A 290 1.29 -6.27 16.37
N THR A 291 1.63 -7.06 17.38
CA THR A 291 2.09 -8.43 17.22
C THR A 291 1.32 -9.34 18.17
N ALA A 292 0.79 -10.43 17.64
CA ALA A 292 0.13 -11.48 18.39
C ALA A 292 0.87 -12.80 18.23
N TRP A 293 0.66 -13.71 19.18
CA TRP A 293 1.26 -15.05 19.16
C TRP A 293 0.19 -16.09 18.90
N GLN A 294 0.41 -16.97 17.91
CA GLN A 294 -0.52 -18.04 17.58
C GLN A 294 -0.73 -18.93 18.81
N SER A 295 -1.99 -19.15 19.20
CA SER A 295 -2.36 -20.03 20.31
C SER A 295 -2.14 -21.49 19.90
N LEU A 296 -1.73 -22.34 20.85
CA LEU A 296 -1.55 -23.79 20.65
C LEU A 296 -2.89 -24.56 20.54
N ILE A 297 -4.00 -23.88 20.28
CA ILE A 297 -5.31 -24.52 20.29
C ILE A 297 -5.59 -25.02 18.86
N ASN A 298 -5.10 -26.23 18.59
CA ASN A 298 -5.74 -27.10 17.61
C ASN A 298 -7.12 -27.46 18.19
N LEU A 299 -8.19 -26.85 17.67
CA LEU A 299 -9.53 -27.43 17.72
C LEU A 299 -9.63 -28.47 16.59
#